data_AF-A0A9P0G6T2-F1
#
_entry.id   AF-A0A9P0G6T2-F1
#
_cell.length_a   1.000
_cell.length_b   1.000
_cell.length_c   1.000
_cell.angle_alpha   90.00
_cell.angle_beta   90.00
_cell.angle_gamma   90.00
#
_symmetry.space_group_name_H-M   'P 1'
#
loop_
_entity.id
_entity.type
_entity.pdbx_description
1 polymer ?
#
loop_
_entity_poly.entity_id
_entity_poly.type
_entity_poly.pdbx_seq_one_letter_code
_entity_poly.pdbx_strand_id
1 'polypeptide(L)'
;MTMVDGKICNAATGTKSTSKCYICAATSKHFNKLDYKGEVNVTALVVGISVLHAKIRLFKFILHLTYKLKVKKYRGIKSKEEKDLEDQTKREIQTRLRTETGLLIDMPKSNFGNRNDGNTSRRFFENPTLAAELTGISYKLTYRLKAILEAISSGFEIDPVNYERYASETARLYVKL
;
A
#
# COMPACT_ATOMS: atom_id res chain seq x y z
N MET A 1 23.40 4.21 -1.59
CA MET A 1 22.82 3.88 -0.28
C MET A 1 21.43 3.29 -0.53
N THR A 2 21.30 1.97 -0.64
CA THR A 2 20.11 1.31 -1.21
C THR A 2 19.46 0.33 -0.25
N MET A 3 19.11 0.75 0.97
CA MET A 3 18.27 -0.01 1.93
C MET A 3 17.80 0.93 3.05
N VAL A 4 17.05 1.97 2.68
CA VAL A 4 16.77 3.10 3.58
C VAL A 4 15.26 3.25 3.75
N ASP A 5 14.81 3.50 4.99
CA ASP A 5 13.40 3.78 5.24
C ASP A 5 12.98 5.12 4.61
N GLY A 6 11.71 5.22 4.24
CA GLY A 6 11.16 6.45 3.64
C GLY A 6 11.37 7.69 4.50
N LYS A 7 11.48 7.59 5.84
CA LYS A 7 11.84 8.73 6.69
C LYS A 7 13.27 9.21 6.46
N ILE A 8 14.20 8.28 6.23
CA ILE A 8 15.59 8.62 5.93
C ILE A 8 15.68 9.19 4.50
N CYS A 9 14.93 8.63 3.54
CA CYS A 9 14.80 9.24 2.20
C CYS A 9 14.31 10.68 2.29
N ASN A 10 13.31 10.94 3.15
CA ASN A 10 12.78 12.27 3.36
C ASN A 10 13.82 13.23 3.95
N ALA A 11 14.57 12.79 4.96
CA ALA A 11 15.66 13.58 5.53
C ALA A 11 16.76 13.87 4.49
N ALA A 12 17.18 12.86 3.73
CA ALA A 12 18.22 12.97 2.70
C ALA A 12 17.83 13.90 1.54
N THR A 13 16.53 13.97 1.20
CA THR A 13 16.00 14.81 0.11
C THR A 13 15.44 16.15 0.58
N GLY A 14 15.54 16.47 1.88
CA GLY A 14 14.93 17.67 2.46
C GLY A 14 13.39 17.69 2.42
N THR A 15 12.74 16.54 2.20
CA THR A 15 11.29 16.42 2.15
C THR A 15 10.69 16.46 3.56
N LYS A 16 10.16 17.62 3.97
CA LYS A 16 9.64 17.84 5.33
C LYS A 16 8.43 16.97 5.71
N SER A 17 7.60 16.55 4.74
CA SER A 17 6.36 15.81 5.01
C SER A 17 6.45 14.36 4.58
N THR A 18 6.06 13.43 5.47
CA THR A 18 5.93 12.01 5.16
C THR A 18 4.75 11.67 4.24
N SER A 19 3.85 12.64 4.00
CA SER A 19 2.72 12.52 3.06
C SER A 19 3.03 13.11 1.68
N LYS A 20 4.26 13.56 1.46
CA LYS A 20 4.78 14.04 0.17
C LYS A 20 5.75 13.00 -0.38
N CYS A 21 5.64 12.69 -1.67
CA CYS A 21 6.59 11.82 -2.35
C CYS A 21 7.94 12.51 -2.43
N TYR A 22 9.01 11.87 -1.96
CA TYR A 22 10.37 12.40 -2.01
C TYR A 22 11.00 12.34 -3.40
N ILE A 23 10.41 11.57 -4.33
CA ILE A 23 10.86 11.44 -5.72
C ILE A 23 10.26 12.55 -6.59
N CYS A 24 8.93 12.66 -6.63
CA CYS A 24 8.25 13.55 -7.59
C CYS A 24 7.52 14.73 -6.93
N ALA A 25 7.73 14.97 -5.64
CA ALA A 25 7.06 16.01 -4.84
C ALA A 25 5.52 15.93 -4.79
N ALA A 26 4.92 14.89 -5.38
CA ALA A 26 3.48 14.67 -5.40
C ALA A 26 2.93 14.55 -3.97
N THR A 27 1.69 14.97 -3.79
CA THR A 27 0.98 14.90 -2.52
C THR A 27 -0.33 14.14 -2.72
N SER A 28 -1.02 13.82 -1.63
CA SER A 28 -2.38 13.26 -1.65
C SER A 28 -3.39 13.93 -2.61
N LYS A 29 -3.23 15.21 -2.96
CA LYS A 29 -4.10 15.91 -3.94
C LYS A 29 -3.82 15.49 -5.39
N HIS A 30 -2.65 14.92 -5.64
CA HIS A 30 -2.13 14.54 -6.95
C HIS A 30 -2.17 13.02 -7.20
N PHE A 31 -2.15 12.19 -6.15
CA PHE A 31 -2.01 10.73 -6.32
C PHE A 31 -3.12 10.04 -7.15
N ASN A 32 -4.32 10.63 -7.21
CA ASN A 32 -5.42 10.10 -8.03
C ASN A 32 -5.50 10.78 -9.42
N LYS A 33 -4.62 11.74 -9.72
CA LYS A 33 -4.54 12.44 -11.01
C LYS A 33 -3.46 11.78 -11.85
N LEU A 34 -3.85 10.86 -12.73
CA LEU A 34 -2.88 10.06 -13.51
C LEU A 34 -2.07 10.91 -14.51
N ASP A 35 -2.60 12.06 -14.93
CA ASP A 35 -1.91 12.99 -15.84
C ASP A 35 -0.91 13.91 -15.12
N TYR A 36 -0.88 13.89 -13.78
CA TYR A 36 0.05 14.71 -13.01
C TYR A 36 1.46 14.13 -13.09
N LYS A 37 2.36 14.87 -13.74
CA LYS A 37 3.80 14.58 -13.79
C LYS A 37 4.53 15.60 -12.92
N GLY A 38 4.84 15.21 -11.69
CA GLY A 38 5.71 16.00 -10.81
C GLY A 38 7.16 15.96 -11.28
N GLU A 39 7.90 17.02 -11.00
CA GLU A 39 9.33 17.07 -11.29
C GLU A 39 10.09 16.01 -10.46
N VAL A 40 10.89 15.20 -11.15
CA VAL A 40 11.64 14.10 -10.52
C VAL A 40 12.93 14.64 -9.93
N ASN A 41 13.09 14.48 -8.62
CA ASN A 41 14.35 14.72 -7.95
C ASN A 41 15.33 13.58 -8.27
N VAL A 42 16.26 13.83 -9.20
CA VAL A 42 17.26 12.84 -9.64
C VAL A 42 18.13 12.34 -8.48
N THR A 43 18.42 13.19 -7.49
CA THR A 43 19.21 12.78 -6.31
C THR A 43 18.50 11.72 -5.47
N ALA A 44 17.16 11.71 -5.49
CA ALA A 44 16.35 10.72 -4.78
C ALA A 44 16.43 9.31 -5.40
N LEU A 45 16.76 9.21 -6.70
CA LEU A 45 16.83 7.93 -7.42
C LEU A 45 17.96 7.03 -6.92
N VAL A 46 19.04 7.62 -6.39
CA VAL A 46 20.21 6.91 -5.82
C VAL A 46 19.84 6.05 -4.60
N VAL A 47 18.73 6.38 -3.95
CA VAL A 47 18.24 5.67 -2.75
C VAL A 47 17.52 4.36 -3.11
N GLY A 48 17.00 4.27 -4.33
CA GLY A 48 16.25 3.11 -4.82
C GLY A 48 14.92 2.89 -4.11
N ILE A 49 14.28 1.75 -4.41
CA ILE A 49 13.01 1.34 -3.81
C ILE A 49 13.27 0.30 -2.71
N SER A 50 12.82 0.57 -1.49
CA SER A 50 12.81 -0.44 -0.43
C SER A 50 11.67 -1.43 -0.65
N VAL A 51 11.99 -2.62 -1.19
CA VAL A 51 11.03 -3.70 -1.45
C VAL A 51 10.25 -4.09 -0.19
N LEU A 52 10.93 -4.20 0.95
CA LEU A 52 10.30 -4.52 2.23
C LEU A 52 9.24 -3.48 2.61
N HIS A 53 9.59 -2.19 2.56
CA HIS A 53 8.64 -1.14 2.89
C HIS A 53 7.53 -1.01 1.85
N ALA A 54 7.79 -1.28 0.57
CA ALA A 54 6.77 -1.30 -0.47
C ALA A 54 5.69 -2.35 -0.16
N LYS A 55 6.10 -3.59 0.17
CA LYS A 55 5.19 -4.69 0.55
C LYS A 55 4.37 -4.36 1.80
N ILE A 56 5.02 -3.90 2.87
CA ILE A 56 4.36 -3.55 4.14
C ILE A 56 3.39 -2.37 3.96
N ARG A 57 3.80 -1.32 3.25
CA ARG A 57 2.96 -0.12 3.05
C ARG A 57 1.77 -0.42 2.15
N LEU A 58 1.94 -1.22 1.10
CA LEU A 58 0.83 -1.63 0.25
C LEU A 58 -0.18 -2.49 1.01
N PHE A 59 0.30 -3.44 1.83
CA PHE A 59 -0.56 -4.24 2.68
C PHE A 59 -1.37 -3.38 3.66
N LYS A 60 -0.71 -2.47 4.38
CA LYS A 60 -1.39 -1.52 5.28
C LYS A 60 -2.39 -0.63 4.55
N PHE A 61 -2.04 -0.19 3.34
CA PHE A 61 -2.92 0.61 2.50
C PHE A 61 -4.20 -0.15 2.13
N ILE A 62 -4.09 -1.40 1.68
CA ILE A 62 -5.23 -2.25 1.34
C ILE A 62 -6.15 -2.46 2.54
N LEU A 63 -5.60 -2.80 3.71
CA LEU A 63 -6.39 -2.94 4.93
C LEU A 63 -7.16 -1.66 5.26
N HIS A 64 -6.48 -0.51 5.26
CA HIS A 64 -7.11 0.77 5.53
C HIS A 64 -8.16 1.18 4.48
N LEU A 65 -7.97 0.76 3.23
CA LEU A 65 -8.97 0.96 2.17
C LEU A 65 -10.20 0.12 2.48
N THR A 66 -10.03 -1.18 2.73
CA THR A 66 -11.11 -2.12 3.08
C THR A 66 -11.95 -1.64 4.25
N TYR A 67 -11.33 -1.19 5.35
CA TYR A 67 -12.07 -0.70 6.51
C TYR A 67 -12.97 0.50 6.19
N LYS A 68 -12.59 1.29 5.17
CA LYS A 68 -13.28 2.50 4.75
C LYS A 68 -14.18 2.30 3.54
N LEU A 69 -14.20 1.12 2.91
CA LEU A 69 -15.01 0.88 1.71
C LEU A 69 -16.51 1.11 1.97
N LYS A 70 -17.02 0.71 3.15
CA LYS A 70 -18.43 0.94 3.52
C LYS A 70 -18.74 2.42 3.79
N VAL A 71 -17.76 3.18 4.30
CA VAL A 71 -17.91 4.61 4.66
C VAL A 71 -17.70 5.54 3.45
N LYS A 72 -16.87 5.13 2.47
CA LYS A 72 -16.49 5.89 1.27
C LYS A 72 -15.93 7.31 1.54
N LYS A 73 -15.45 7.58 2.76
CA LYS A 73 -14.80 8.84 3.15
C LYS A 73 -13.36 8.61 3.59
N TYR A 74 -12.44 9.23 2.85
CA TYR A 74 -11.01 9.23 3.18
C TYR A 74 -10.61 10.44 4.05
N ARG A 75 -11.15 11.63 3.77
CA ARG A 75 -10.91 12.89 4.49
C ARG A 75 -12.23 13.54 4.88
N GLY A 76 -12.30 14.03 6.12
CA GLY A 76 -13.47 14.71 6.67
C GLY A 76 -13.74 14.31 8.10
N ILE A 77 -14.55 15.10 8.80
CA ILE A 77 -15.10 14.74 10.11
C ILE A 77 -16.07 13.57 9.87
N LYS A 78 -15.75 12.41 10.43
CA LYS A 78 -16.64 11.25 10.42
C LYS A 78 -17.67 11.40 11.53
N SER A 79 -18.92 11.06 11.23
CA SER A 79 -19.95 10.93 12.27
C SER A 79 -19.58 9.78 13.23
N LYS A 80 -20.29 9.68 14.35
CA LYS A 80 -20.07 8.59 15.30
C LYS A 80 -20.40 7.24 14.65
N GLU A 81 -21.50 7.18 13.91
CA GLU A 81 -21.95 5.99 13.18
C GLU A 81 -20.93 5.55 12.12
N GLU A 82 -20.32 6.49 11.40
CA GLU A 82 -19.29 6.19 10.40
C GLU A 82 -18.01 5.61 11.02
N LYS A 83 -17.63 6.09 12.21
CA LYS A 83 -16.49 5.53 12.96
C LYS A 83 -16.80 4.13 13.48
N ASP A 84 -17.98 3.96 14.06
CA ASP A 84 -18.43 2.67 14.58
C ASP A 84 -18.52 1.62 13.45
N LEU A 85 -18.96 2.03 12.25
CA LEU A 85 -19.00 1.17 11.06
C LEU A 85 -17.60 0.77 10.56
N GLU A 86 -16.64 1.70 10.57
CA GLU A 86 -15.24 1.42 10.23
C GLU A 86 -14.62 0.44 11.24
N ASP A 87 -14.85 0.66 12.54
CA ASP A 87 -14.33 -0.20 13.60
C ASP A 87 -14.97 -1.60 13.57
N GLN A 88 -16.27 -1.69 13.29
CA GLN A 88 -16.95 -2.97 13.09
C GLN A 88 -16.38 -3.71 11.88
N THR A 89 -16.21 -3.03 10.75
CA THR A 89 -15.63 -3.62 9.53
C THR A 89 -14.19 -4.08 9.79
N LYS A 90 -13.40 -3.29 10.52
CA LYS A 90 -12.05 -3.68 10.91
C LYS A 90 -12.05 -4.97 11.74
N ARG A 91 -12.91 -5.07 12.77
CA ARG A 91 -13.01 -6.28 13.60
C ARG A 91 -13.45 -7.50 12.82
N GLU A 92 -14.40 -7.33 11.91
CA GLU A 92 -14.89 -8.38 11.00
C GLU A 92 -13.73 -8.92 10.14
N ILE A 93 -13.00 -8.05 9.47
CA ILE A 93 -11.87 -8.41 8.61
C ILE A 93 -10.72 -9.04 9.42
N GLN A 94 -10.38 -8.50 10.58
CA GLN A 94 -9.37 -9.10 11.48
C GLN A 94 -9.76 -10.52 11.90
N THR A 95 -11.04 -10.75 12.20
CA THR A 95 -11.55 -12.06 12.60
C THR A 95 -11.49 -13.03 11.44
N ARG A 96 -11.97 -12.63 10.25
CA ARG A 96 -11.92 -13.47 9.05
C ARG A 96 -10.49 -13.84 8.65
N LEU A 97 -9.57 -12.87 8.64
CA LEU A 97 -8.15 -13.13 8.35
C LEU A 97 -7.55 -14.12 9.34
N ARG A 98 -7.86 -13.99 10.63
CA ARG A 98 -7.39 -14.93 11.65
C ARG A 98 -7.95 -16.34 11.43
N THR A 99 -9.24 -16.48 11.14
CA THR A 99 -9.89 -17.78 10.97
C THR A 99 -9.46 -18.48 9.68
N GLU A 100 -9.42 -17.74 8.56
CA GLU A 100 -9.17 -18.31 7.23
C GLU A 100 -7.67 -18.51 6.93
N THR A 101 -6.78 -17.70 7.52
CA THR A 101 -5.33 -17.74 7.22
C THR A 101 -4.42 -17.92 8.43
N GLY A 102 -4.97 -17.83 9.65
CA GLY A 102 -4.19 -17.78 10.88
C GLY A 102 -3.43 -16.46 11.09
N LEU A 103 -3.61 -15.46 10.21
CA LEU A 103 -2.88 -14.20 10.29
C LEU A 103 -3.50 -13.26 11.31
N LEU A 104 -2.64 -12.69 12.15
CA LEU A 104 -2.99 -11.71 13.16
C LEU A 104 -2.57 -10.33 12.67
N ILE A 105 -3.55 -9.47 12.34
CA ILE A 105 -3.32 -8.16 11.72
C ILE A 105 -3.71 -7.01 12.65
N ASP A 106 -3.02 -5.88 12.53
CA ASP A 106 -3.23 -4.65 13.31
C ASP A 106 -3.21 -4.82 14.84
N MET A 107 -2.59 -5.89 15.34
CA MET A 107 -2.36 -6.09 16.77
C MET A 107 -1.01 -5.52 17.20
N PRO A 108 -0.95 -4.84 18.35
CA PRO A 108 0.32 -4.36 18.91
C PRO A 108 1.22 -5.55 19.27
N LYS A 109 2.52 -5.39 19.05
CA LYS A 109 3.54 -6.31 19.58
C LYS A 109 4.04 -5.76 20.92
N SER A 110 4.49 -6.64 21.82
CA SER A 110 5.00 -6.28 23.15
C SER A 110 6.19 -5.32 23.10
N ASN A 111 7.00 -5.35 22.04
CA ASN A 111 8.24 -4.58 21.92
C ASN A 111 8.22 -3.55 20.77
N PHE A 112 7.14 -2.76 20.69
CA PHE A 112 6.92 -1.71 19.66
C PHE A 112 6.55 -2.26 18.27
N GLY A 113 5.74 -1.49 17.54
CA GLY A 113 5.23 -1.87 16.22
C GLY A 113 3.96 -2.74 16.25
N ASN A 114 3.51 -3.15 15.06
CA ASN A 114 2.32 -3.98 14.90
C ASN A 114 2.67 -5.28 14.16
N ARG A 115 1.74 -6.25 14.18
CA ARG A 115 1.90 -7.53 13.46
C ARG A 115 1.88 -7.42 11.94
N ASN A 116 1.72 -6.23 11.36
CA ASN A 116 1.77 -6.02 9.91
C ASN A 116 3.22 -5.91 9.44
N ASP A 117 3.98 -6.98 9.61
CA ASP A 117 5.36 -7.09 9.16
C ASP A 117 5.45 -7.70 7.74
N GLY A 118 6.67 -7.83 7.24
CA GLY A 118 6.92 -8.37 5.90
C GLY A 118 6.40 -9.80 5.73
N ASN A 119 6.43 -10.62 6.77
CA ASN A 119 5.91 -12.00 6.71
C ASN A 119 4.39 -12.01 6.56
N THR A 120 3.70 -11.18 7.33
CA THR A 120 2.23 -11.06 7.25
C THR A 120 1.79 -10.53 5.89
N SER A 121 2.48 -9.51 5.38
CA SER A 121 2.24 -8.99 4.02
C SER A 121 2.47 -10.06 2.94
N ARG A 122 3.57 -10.82 3.02
CA ARG A 122 3.87 -11.91 2.08
C ARG A 122 2.77 -12.96 2.06
N ARG A 123 2.38 -13.48 3.23
CA ARG A 123 1.33 -14.51 3.35
C ARG A 123 -0.03 -14.00 2.87
N PHE A 124 -0.34 -12.72 3.12
CA PHE A 124 -1.57 -12.11 2.63
C PHE A 124 -1.66 -12.10 1.09
N PHE A 125 -0.56 -11.76 0.40
CA PHE A 125 -0.54 -11.74 -1.07
C PHE A 125 -0.27 -13.12 -1.71
N GLU A 126 -0.04 -14.18 -0.93
CA GLU A 126 0.23 -15.51 -1.46
C GLU A 126 -0.97 -16.05 -2.25
N ASN A 127 -2.19 -15.83 -1.73
CA ASN A 127 -3.45 -16.19 -2.37
C ASN A 127 -4.28 -14.93 -2.71
N PRO A 128 -4.16 -14.38 -3.94
CA PRO A 128 -4.90 -13.20 -4.39
C PRO A 128 -6.41 -13.38 -4.39
N THR A 129 -6.92 -14.60 -4.57
CA THR A 129 -8.34 -14.91 -4.56
C THR A 129 -8.91 -14.67 -3.17
N LEU A 130 -8.28 -15.27 -2.16
CA LEU A 130 -8.68 -15.09 -0.77
C LEU A 130 -8.51 -13.63 -0.32
N ALA A 131 -7.40 -12.98 -0.71
CA ALA A 131 -7.18 -11.58 -0.41
C ALA A 131 -8.27 -10.67 -1.01
N ALA A 132 -8.68 -10.92 -2.25
CA ALA A 132 -9.75 -10.17 -2.91
C ALA A 132 -11.11 -10.38 -2.23
N GLU A 133 -11.45 -11.62 -1.89
CA GLU A 133 -12.69 -11.96 -1.19
C GLU A 133 -12.76 -11.30 0.20
N LEU A 134 -11.67 -11.38 0.96
CA LEU A 134 -11.57 -10.78 2.29
C LEU A 134 -11.65 -9.25 2.22
N THR A 135 -10.97 -8.64 1.26
CA THR A 135 -10.88 -7.17 1.20
C THR A 135 -12.05 -6.49 0.49
N GLY A 136 -12.86 -7.24 -0.25
CA GLY A 136 -13.87 -6.70 -1.16
C GLY A 136 -13.27 -5.95 -2.36
N ILE A 137 -11.96 -6.05 -2.59
CA ILE A 137 -11.27 -5.44 -3.73
C ILE A 137 -11.25 -6.43 -4.88
N SER A 138 -11.43 -5.95 -6.12
CA SER A 138 -11.42 -6.84 -7.29
C SER A 138 -10.16 -7.72 -7.36
N TYR A 139 -10.36 -9.01 -7.65
CA TYR A 139 -9.26 -9.97 -7.87
C TYR A 139 -8.20 -9.42 -8.83
N LYS A 140 -8.66 -8.81 -9.93
CA LYS A 140 -7.79 -8.22 -10.95
C LYS A 140 -6.84 -7.18 -10.35
N LEU A 141 -7.34 -6.25 -9.53
CA LEU A 141 -6.48 -5.24 -8.90
C LEU A 141 -5.50 -5.90 -7.91
N THR A 142 -5.99 -6.79 -7.06
CA THR A 142 -5.17 -7.51 -6.06
C THR A 142 -4.04 -8.32 -6.71
N TYR A 143 -4.33 -9.05 -7.78
CA TYR A 143 -3.35 -9.82 -8.54
C TYR A 143 -2.30 -8.92 -9.20
N ARG A 144 -2.71 -7.80 -9.79
CA ARG A 144 -1.77 -6.86 -10.42
C ARG A 144 -0.84 -6.22 -9.40
N LEU A 145 -1.36 -5.85 -8.25
CA LEU A 145 -0.56 -5.33 -7.13
C LEU A 145 0.46 -6.36 -6.64
N LYS A 146 0.07 -7.64 -6.53
CA LYS A 146 1.00 -8.74 -6.24
C LYS A 146 2.10 -8.83 -7.29
N ALA A 147 1.75 -8.88 -8.57
CA ALA A 147 2.72 -9.02 -9.67
C ALA A 147 3.75 -7.88 -9.69
N ILE A 148 3.32 -6.64 -9.43
CA ILE A 148 4.20 -5.48 -9.29
C ILE A 148 5.20 -5.70 -8.14
N LEU A 149 4.71 -6.14 -6.97
CA LEU A 149 5.56 -6.40 -5.80
C LEU A 149 6.52 -7.58 -6.01
N GLU A 150 6.10 -8.61 -6.74
CA GLU A 150 6.93 -9.77 -7.07
C GLU A 150 8.04 -9.39 -8.03
N ALA A 151 7.72 -8.65 -9.09
CA ALA A 151 8.70 -8.17 -10.08
C ALA A 151 9.83 -7.38 -9.41
N ILE A 152 9.52 -6.37 -8.59
CA ILE A 152 10.55 -5.59 -7.87
C ILE A 152 11.35 -6.40 -6.86
N SER A 153 10.84 -7.55 -6.43
CA SER A 153 11.50 -8.45 -5.47
C SER A 153 12.18 -9.65 -6.11
N SER A 154 12.11 -9.76 -7.43
CA SER A 154 12.50 -10.96 -8.17
C SER A 154 14.02 -11.11 -8.29
N GLY A 155 14.76 -9.99 -8.23
CA GLY A 155 16.20 -9.94 -8.45
C GLY A 155 16.60 -10.02 -9.93
N PHE A 156 15.64 -10.15 -10.84
CA PHE A 156 15.88 -10.16 -12.28
C PHE A 156 15.80 -8.74 -12.86
N GLU A 157 16.40 -8.58 -14.04
CA GLU A 157 16.23 -7.36 -14.83
C GLU A 157 14.77 -7.24 -15.28
N ILE A 158 14.21 -6.04 -15.10
CA ILE A 158 12.82 -5.74 -15.41
C ILE A 158 12.82 -4.82 -16.62
N ASP A 159 12.08 -5.20 -17.67
CA ASP A 159 11.80 -4.31 -18.79
C ASP A 159 11.03 -3.07 -18.30
N PRO A 160 11.62 -1.87 -18.37
CA PRO A 160 11.02 -0.67 -17.81
C PRO A 160 9.75 -0.25 -18.55
N VAL A 161 9.68 -0.46 -19.88
CA VAL A 161 8.53 -0.07 -20.72
C VAL A 161 7.33 -0.93 -20.38
N ASN A 162 7.54 -2.24 -20.29
CA ASN A 162 6.49 -3.20 -19.93
C ASN A 162 6.02 -3.00 -18.49
N TYR A 163 6.94 -2.75 -17.57
CA TYR A 163 6.61 -2.49 -16.17
C TYR A 163 5.84 -1.17 -16.00
N GLU A 164 6.26 -0.10 -16.65
CA GLU A 164 5.56 1.19 -16.64
C GLU A 164 4.13 1.04 -17.17
N ARG A 165 3.95 0.37 -18.31
CA ARG A 165 2.62 0.09 -18.88
C ARG A 165 1.75 -0.68 -17.89
N TYR A 166 2.28 -1.75 -17.29
CA TYR A 166 1.54 -2.58 -16.34
C TYR A 166 1.17 -1.80 -15.06
N ALA A 167 2.09 -0.99 -14.52
CA ALA A 167 1.85 -0.14 -13.37
C ALA A 167 0.79 0.94 -13.67
N SER A 168 0.87 1.58 -14.84
CA SER A 168 -0.05 2.63 -15.29
C SER A 168 -1.47 2.11 -15.46
N GLU A 169 -1.65 0.95 -16.09
CA GLU A 169 -2.94 0.26 -16.18
C GLU A 169 -3.49 -0.12 -14.80
N THR A 170 -2.62 -0.53 -13.88
CA THR A 170 -3.02 -0.86 -12.50
C THR A 170 -3.51 0.39 -11.76
N ALA A 171 -2.85 1.53 -11.95
CA ALA A 171 -3.29 2.81 -11.40
C ALA A 171 -4.66 3.23 -11.96
N ARG A 172 -4.93 3.00 -13.25
CA ARG A 172 -6.26 3.22 -13.86
C ARG A 172 -7.35 2.36 -13.25
N LEU A 173 -7.06 1.11 -12.89
CA LEU A 173 -8.01 0.24 -12.20
C LEU A 173 -8.27 0.73 -10.77
N TYR A 174 -7.23 1.17 -10.07
CA TYR A 174 -7.33 1.70 -8.71
C TYR A 174 -8.19 2.98 -8.64
N VAL A 175 -8.00 3.94 -9.56
CA VAL A 175 -8.74 5.21 -9.53
C VAL A 175 -10.24 5.03 -9.87
N LYS A 176 -10.61 3.93 -10.53
CA LYS A 176 -12.01 3.60 -10.86
C LYS A 176 -12.78 2.93 -9.72
N LEU A 177 -12.11 2.58 -8.62
CA LEU A 177 -12.67 1.90 -7.45
C LEU A 177 -13.35 2.90 -6.52
#